data_AF-A0A2M8KNH9-F1
#
_entry.id   AF-A0A2M8KNH9-F1
#
_cell.length_a   1.000
_cell.length_b   1.000
_cell.length_c   1.000
_cell.angle_alpha   90.00
_cell.angle_beta   90.00
_cell.angle_gamma   90.00
#
_symmetry.space_group_name_H-M   'P 1'
#
loop_
_entity.id
_entity.type
_entity.pdbx_description
1 polymer ?
#
loop_
_entity_poly.entity_id
_entity_poly.type
_entity_poly.pdbx_seq_one_letter_code
_entity_poly.pdbx_strand_id
1 'polypeptide(L)'
;MARREFDFGNPSREFDQRLDLLMSREKAQVGGVSMVAGGFGDYYESLEDVIATIPHDYPDREELAASLYGLGFGGGFKNSADLSPTMSQFYERMGLVGAGAVADIMEMKGWDGIDLLIVGSSSANIQVPKMITYELGKKSRTIDNFLMNAQACNSSASAINDACRDPQLSGKRVVVLSEESLSGSAVDPTDFMTRSVFGNLYGGVGFVPGKDIVHIMGQNTMIEQDREGVIRAPAAFRIENKGDIGEPTTLPPWYQIVGDIDSDFLHATSRGVFINLPSAQKLTMNGRKTFNFFSSRVPSIELAVLEEYYSQWFGKDFGGMNLGELGVTVAHMPSFLVHSSKCMQVERGRRKGARENAAYPNFKVPESPWLMDKIGVNNASAATMLVNMTYMAQHNMIIPGIPFLMEGYGAGAAFSTNVMMIR
;
A
#
# COMPACT_ATOMS: atom_id res chain seq x y z
N MET A 1 28.82 20.25 26.03
CA MET A 1 27.69 20.00 25.12
C MET A 1 27.05 18.69 25.53
N ALA A 2 25.92 18.75 26.23
CA ALA A 2 25.26 17.58 26.81
C ALA A 2 24.47 16.82 25.74
N ARG A 3 24.70 15.51 25.65
CA ARG A 3 23.83 14.57 24.92
C ARG A 3 22.51 14.52 25.67
N ARG A 4 21.39 14.84 25.00
CA ARG A 4 20.06 14.49 25.50
C ARG A 4 19.90 12.99 25.28
N GLU A 5 20.02 12.21 26.34
CA GLU A 5 19.55 10.84 26.39
C GLU A 5 18.01 10.88 26.30
N PHE A 6 17.45 10.17 25.33
CA PHE A 6 16.02 9.94 25.27
C PHE A 6 15.69 8.87 26.32
N ASP A 7 15.09 9.31 27.41
CA ASP A 7 14.51 8.44 28.44
C ASP A 7 13.24 7.80 27.89
N PHE A 8 13.39 6.64 27.25
CA PHE A 8 12.27 5.76 26.94
C PHE A 8 11.92 5.00 28.21
N GLY A 9 11.03 5.60 29.00
CA GLY A 9 10.55 5.03 30.26
C GLY A 9 10.23 3.54 30.12
N ASN A 10 10.73 2.78 31.10
CA ASN A 10 10.62 1.32 31.22
C ASN A 10 9.21 0.83 30.82
N PRO A 11 9.03 0.13 29.68
CA PRO A 11 7.73 -0.37 29.28
C PRO A 11 7.31 -1.44 30.29
N SER A 12 6.22 -1.15 31.02
CA SER A 12 5.71 -2.01 32.08
C SER A 12 5.36 -3.40 31.55
N ARG A 13 5.63 -4.45 32.35
CA ARG A 13 5.24 -5.86 32.14
C ARG A 13 3.77 -6.11 31.74
N GLU A 14 2.87 -5.14 31.92
CA GLU A 14 1.50 -5.20 31.41
C GLU A 14 1.38 -5.06 29.89
N PHE A 15 2.38 -4.51 29.20
CA PHE A 15 2.36 -4.32 27.76
C PHE A 15 2.63 -5.63 26.99
N ASP A 16 3.44 -6.52 27.56
CA ASP A 16 3.75 -7.84 26.98
C ASP A 16 2.54 -8.78 26.93
N GLN A 17 1.53 -8.57 27.78
CA GLN A 17 0.27 -9.36 27.77
C GLN A 17 -0.77 -8.81 26.78
N ARG A 18 -0.56 -7.62 26.18
CA ARG A 18 -1.43 -7.08 25.12
C ARG A 18 -0.94 -7.41 23.70
N LEU A 19 0.20 -8.08 23.58
CA LEU A 19 0.76 -8.54 22.30
C LEU A 19 0.06 -9.78 21.72
N ASP A 20 -0.84 -10.42 22.49
CA ASP A 20 -1.76 -11.47 22.01
C ASP A 20 -2.83 -10.95 21.01
N LEU A 21 -2.82 -9.64 20.66
CA LEU A 21 -3.69 -8.98 19.67
C LEU A 21 -3.08 -8.90 18.25
N LEU A 22 -2.21 -9.84 17.87
CA LEU A 22 -1.72 -10.04 16.49
C LEU A 22 -2.58 -11.08 15.74
N MET A 23 -3.90 -10.93 15.84
CA MET A 23 -4.89 -12.00 15.62
C MET A 23 -5.15 -12.43 14.15
N SER A 24 -4.28 -12.10 13.19
CA SER A 24 -4.24 -12.78 11.89
C SER A 24 -2.91 -12.53 11.17
N ARG A 25 -1.84 -13.15 11.63
CA ARG A 25 -0.54 -13.16 10.92
C ARG A 25 -0.56 -14.19 9.80
N GLU A 26 -0.98 -13.75 8.63
CA GLU A 26 -0.90 -14.55 7.42
C GLU A 26 0.54 -14.51 6.87
N LYS A 27 1.02 -15.68 6.43
CA LYS A 27 2.35 -15.86 5.85
C LYS A 27 2.22 -16.59 4.52
N ALA A 28 2.99 -16.17 3.53
CA ALA A 28 3.04 -16.80 2.21
C ALA A 28 4.45 -16.79 1.64
N GLN A 29 4.74 -17.76 0.78
CA GLN A 29 5.99 -17.78 0.01
C GLN A 29 5.72 -18.27 -1.41
N VAL A 30 6.17 -17.51 -2.39
CA VAL A 30 6.04 -17.82 -3.82
C VAL A 30 7.39 -17.57 -4.48
N GLY A 31 7.98 -18.62 -5.05
CA GLY A 31 9.34 -18.58 -5.57
C GLY A 31 10.33 -18.05 -4.52
N GLY A 32 11.14 -17.07 -4.91
CA GLY A 32 12.04 -16.37 -4.01
C GLY A 32 11.38 -15.36 -3.05
N VAL A 33 10.08 -15.11 -3.08
CA VAL A 33 9.45 -14.00 -2.36
C VAL A 33 8.73 -14.48 -1.11
N SER A 34 8.98 -13.84 0.04
CA SER A 34 8.26 -14.10 1.30
C SER A 34 7.35 -12.93 1.63
N MET A 35 6.12 -13.21 2.04
CA MET A 35 5.08 -12.21 2.28
C MET A 35 4.43 -12.44 3.63
N VAL A 36 4.07 -11.35 4.30
CA VAL A 36 3.29 -11.36 5.54
C VAL A 36 2.19 -10.33 5.46
N ALA A 37 1.08 -10.61 6.11
CA ALA A 37 -0.04 -9.69 6.22
C ALA A 37 -0.75 -9.86 7.56
N GLY A 38 -1.48 -8.83 7.96
CA GLY A 38 -2.39 -8.93 9.09
C GLY A 38 -3.00 -7.59 9.49
N GLY A 39 -3.78 -7.62 10.56
CA GLY A 39 -4.39 -6.45 11.16
C GLY A 39 -3.94 -6.22 12.59
N PHE A 40 -4.20 -5.02 13.10
CA PHE A 40 -3.93 -4.66 14.48
C PHE A 40 -4.97 -3.68 15.03
N GLY A 41 -5.35 -3.88 16.28
CA GLY A 41 -6.48 -3.18 16.88
C GLY A 41 -7.58 -4.15 17.26
N ASP A 42 -8.74 -3.61 17.58
CA ASP A 42 -9.94 -4.39 17.82
C ASP A 42 -10.57 -4.73 16.46
N TYR A 43 -10.84 -6.01 16.25
CA TYR A 43 -11.57 -6.45 15.08
C TYR A 43 -13.06 -6.12 15.26
N TYR A 44 -13.68 -5.54 14.24
CA TYR A 44 -15.13 -5.38 14.17
C TYR A 44 -15.63 -6.20 12.98
N GLU A 45 -16.57 -7.10 13.26
CA GLU A 45 -16.88 -8.24 12.38
C GLU A 45 -17.73 -7.85 11.17
N SER A 46 -18.33 -6.66 11.14
CA SER A 46 -19.18 -6.33 10.00
C SER A 46 -19.38 -4.85 9.72
N LEU A 47 -19.73 -4.57 8.47
CA LEU A 47 -20.36 -3.32 8.07
C LEU A 47 -21.69 -3.09 8.81
N GLU A 48 -22.39 -4.16 9.19
CA GLU A 48 -23.63 -4.09 9.95
C GLU A 48 -23.42 -3.40 11.31
N ASP A 49 -22.28 -3.62 11.97
CA ASP A 49 -21.93 -2.93 13.22
C ASP A 49 -21.81 -1.42 13.00
N VAL A 50 -21.21 -0.99 11.88
CA VAL A 50 -21.13 0.43 11.56
C VAL A 50 -22.52 1.01 11.29
N ILE A 51 -23.35 0.29 10.51
CA ILE A 51 -24.73 0.70 10.20
C ILE A 51 -25.60 0.77 11.47
N ALA A 52 -25.40 -0.15 12.41
CA ALA A 52 -26.12 -0.16 13.69
C ALA A 52 -25.79 1.07 14.55
N THR A 53 -24.60 1.67 14.38
CA THR A 53 -24.24 2.91 15.08
C THR A 53 -24.79 4.19 14.41
N ILE A 54 -25.42 4.10 13.24
CA ILE A 54 -26.04 5.27 12.59
C ILE A 54 -27.34 5.62 13.34
N PRO A 55 -27.47 6.84 13.89
CA PRO A 55 -28.67 7.29 14.58
C PRO A 55 -29.94 7.08 13.74
N HIS A 56 -31.04 6.67 14.37
CA HIS A 56 -32.30 6.42 13.66
C HIS A 56 -32.85 7.67 12.96
N ASP A 57 -32.52 8.85 13.45
CA ASP A 57 -32.90 10.16 12.92
C ASP A 57 -31.84 10.76 11.98
N TYR A 58 -30.81 10.00 11.61
CA TYR A 58 -29.80 10.46 10.67
C TYR A 58 -30.42 10.70 9.28
N PRO A 59 -30.21 11.87 8.65
CA PRO A 59 -30.72 12.17 7.32
C PRO A 59 -30.29 11.10 6.31
N ASP A 60 -31.24 10.62 5.51
CA ASP A 60 -30.98 9.65 4.44
C ASP A 60 -30.29 8.34 4.92
N ARG A 61 -30.56 7.92 6.17
CA ARG A 61 -29.97 6.71 6.78
C ARG A 61 -30.02 5.49 5.88
N GLU A 62 -31.13 5.25 5.18
CA GLU A 62 -31.29 4.10 4.28
C GLU A 62 -30.37 4.19 3.05
N GLU A 63 -30.24 5.38 2.45
CA GLU A 63 -29.34 5.62 1.32
C GLU A 63 -27.87 5.50 1.74
N LEU A 64 -27.53 6.01 2.93
CA LEU A 64 -26.20 5.84 3.51
C LEU A 64 -25.90 4.35 3.75
N ALA A 65 -26.82 3.60 4.36
CA ALA A 65 -26.64 2.17 4.59
C ALA A 65 -26.45 1.41 3.26
N ALA A 66 -27.24 1.71 2.22
CA ALA A 66 -27.07 1.12 0.90
C ALA A 66 -25.71 1.46 0.27
N SER A 67 -25.25 2.72 0.42
CA SER A 67 -23.94 3.16 -0.05
C SER A 67 -22.79 2.44 0.66
N LEU A 68 -22.94 2.23 1.98
CA LEU A 68 -22.01 1.47 2.80
C LEU A 68 -21.92 0.02 2.33
N TYR A 69 -23.04 -0.65 2.04
CA TYR A 69 -23.04 -2.02 1.50
C TYR A 69 -22.33 -2.08 0.14
N GLY A 70 -22.49 -1.06 -0.69
CA GLY A 70 -21.78 -0.93 -1.95
C GLY A 70 -20.26 -0.94 -1.82
N LEU A 71 -19.68 -0.56 -0.67
CA LEU A 71 -18.23 -0.58 -0.46
C LEU A 71 -17.64 -2.00 -0.54
N GLY A 72 -18.43 -3.03 -0.16
CA GLY A 72 -18.08 -4.44 -0.32
C GLY A 72 -17.00 -4.99 0.62
N PHE A 73 -16.73 -4.32 1.75
CA PHE A 73 -15.77 -4.79 2.76
C PHE A 73 -16.37 -5.82 3.71
N GLY A 74 -15.56 -6.81 4.11
CA GLY A 74 -16.01 -7.89 5.00
C GLY A 74 -15.86 -7.61 6.51
N GLY A 75 -15.13 -6.56 6.91
CA GLY A 75 -14.81 -6.27 8.32
C GLY A 75 -13.58 -5.39 8.41
N GLY A 76 -12.97 -5.26 9.59
CA GLY A 76 -11.68 -4.59 9.70
C GLY A 76 -11.16 -4.43 11.11
N PHE A 77 -9.96 -3.87 11.23
CA PHE A 77 -9.33 -3.59 12.52
C PHE A 77 -9.32 -2.08 12.79
N LYS A 78 -9.62 -1.71 14.03
CA LYS A 78 -9.66 -0.31 14.47
C LYS A 78 -8.87 -0.09 15.75
N ASN A 79 -8.28 1.10 15.86
CA ASN A 79 -7.81 1.56 17.14
C ASN A 79 -9.00 1.96 18.02
N SER A 80 -8.81 1.81 19.32
CA SER A 80 -9.63 2.45 20.32
C SER A 80 -9.62 3.97 20.14
N ALA A 81 -10.70 4.63 20.59
CA ALA A 81 -10.90 6.06 20.39
C ALA A 81 -9.90 6.95 21.14
N ASP A 82 -9.17 6.39 22.11
CA ASP A 82 -8.14 7.06 22.91
C ASP A 82 -6.75 7.05 22.26
N LEU A 83 -6.49 6.20 21.26
CA LEU A 83 -5.21 6.20 20.56
C LEU A 83 -5.20 7.26 19.46
N SER A 84 -4.44 8.33 19.67
CA SER A 84 -4.29 9.44 18.72
C SER A 84 -3.03 9.35 17.88
N PRO A 85 -3.07 9.70 16.57
CA PRO A 85 -1.88 9.79 15.72
C PRO A 85 -0.88 10.86 16.19
N THR A 86 -1.26 11.70 17.15
CA THR A 86 -0.35 12.67 17.78
C THR A 86 0.39 12.12 19.01
N MET A 87 0.08 10.90 19.45
CA MET A 87 0.66 10.29 20.65
C MET A 87 1.87 9.42 20.29
N SER A 88 2.89 9.36 21.16
CA SER A 88 4.06 8.50 20.93
C SER A 88 3.68 7.02 20.92
N GLN A 89 2.70 6.60 21.74
CA GLN A 89 2.22 5.21 21.77
C GLN A 89 1.69 4.73 20.42
N PHE A 90 1.18 5.63 19.58
CA PHE A 90 0.72 5.30 18.23
C PHE A 90 1.87 4.77 17.37
N TYR A 91 2.98 5.50 17.32
CA TYR A 91 4.15 5.11 16.53
C TYR A 91 4.94 3.95 17.16
N GLU A 92 4.92 3.83 18.49
CA GLU A 92 5.50 2.67 19.19
C GLU A 92 4.75 1.39 18.82
N ARG A 93 3.42 1.41 18.85
CA ARG A 93 2.59 0.27 18.42
C ARG A 93 2.90 -0.12 16.98
N MET A 94 2.95 0.86 16.08
CA MET A 94 3.30 0.60 14.68
C MET A 94 4.70 -0.02 14.56
N GLY A 95 5.70 0.58 15.22
CA GLY A 95 7.06 0.06 15.23
C GLY A 95 7.18 -1.40 15.71
N LEU A 96 6.42 -1.79 16.74
CA LEU A 96 6.40 -3.16 17.26
C LEU A 96 5.72 -4.15 16.29
N VAL A 97 4.58 -3.76 15.70
CA VAL A 97 3.89 -4.57 14.69
C VAL A 97 4.78 -4.76 13.46
N GLY A 98 5.35 -3.66 12.95
CA GLY A 98 6.32 -3.68 11.86
C GLY A 98 7.56 -4.54 12.16
N ALA A 99 8.11 -4.47 13.37
CA ALA A 99 9.23 -5.32 13.78
C ALA A 99 8.87 -6.80 13.75
N GLY A 100 7.65 -7.14 14.20
CA GLY A 100 7.11 -8.49 14.09
C GLY A 100 7.01 -8.98 12.64
N ALA A 101 6.43 -8.16 11.76
CA ALA A 101 6.28 -8.48 10.35
C ALA A 101 7.63 -8.67 9.63
N VAL A 102 8.59 -7.77 9.85
CA VAL A 102 9.94 -7.89 9.29
C VAL A 102 10.66 -9.11 9.85
N ALA A 103 10.50 -9.41 11.15
CA ALA A 103 11.07 -10.62 11.74
C ALA A 103 10.52 -11.89 11.10
N ASP A 104 9.22 -11.95 10.84
CA ASP A 104 8.58 -13.09 10.19
C ASP A 104 9.11 -13.28 8.76
N ILE A 105 9.30 -12.20 8.01
CA ILE A 105 9.92 -12.25 6.67
C ILE A 105 11.35 -12.78 6.74
N MET A 106 12.16 -12.21 7.64
CA MET A 106 13.55 -12.62 7.82
C MET A 106 13.65 -14.10 8.21
N GLU A 107 12.75 -14.59 9.05
CA GLU A 107 12.69 -16.01 9.43
C GLU A 107 12.36 -16.90 8.23
N MET A 108 11.31 -16.59 7.46
CA MET A 108 10.96 -17.35 6.26
C MET A 108 12.08 -17.38 5.22
N LYS A 109 12.87 -16.30 5.14
CA LYS A 109 13.99 -16.16 4.21
C LYS A 109 15.30 -16.76 4.75
N GLY A 110 15.36 -17.15 6.02
CA GLY A 110 16.61 -17.54 6.69
C GLY A 110 17.64 -16.40 6.70
N TRP A 111 17.19 -15.16 6.86
CA TRP A 111 18.01 -13.96 6.88
C TRP A 111 18.24 -13.49 8.32
N ASP A 112 19.52 -13.34 8.70
CA ASP A 112 19.88 -12.69 9.96
C ASP A 112 19.96 -11.16 9.85
N GLY A 113 19.97 -10.65 8.61
CA GLY A 113 20.02 -9.23 8.31
C GLY A 113 19.50 -8.91 6.92
N ILE A 114 19.00 -7.68 6.77
CA ILE A 114 18.54 -7.11 5.49
C ILE A 114 19.33 -5.83 5.17
N ASP A 115 19.58 -5.59 3.89
CA ASP A 115 20.32 -4.41 3.42
C ASP A 115 19.43 -3.15 3.48
N LEU A 116 18.13 -3.30 3.21
CA LEU A 116 17.21 -2.17 3.13
C LEU A 116 15.79 -2.53 3.59
N LEU A 117 15.27 -1.72 4.51
CA LEU A 117 13.84 -1.64 4.84
C LEU A 117 13.21 -0.43 4.16
N ILE A 118 12.18 -0.63 3.33
CA ILE A 118 11.38 0.47 2.77
C ILE A 118 10.02 0.45 3.47
N VAL A 119 9.67 1.52 4.19
CA VAL A 119 8.36 1.67 4.83
C VAL A 119 7.45 2.51 3.95
N GLY A 120 6.44 1.86 3.36
CA GLY A 120 5.37 2.47 2.60
C GLY A 120 4.16 2.81 3.46
N SER A 121 3.93 4.08 3.80
CA SER A 121 2.83 4.44 4.70
C SER A 121 2.44 5.91 4.59
N SER A 122 1.15 6.18 4.80
CA SER A 122 0.58 7.53 4.92
C SER A 122 0.51 7.99 6.37
N SER A 123 0.47 7.05 7.32
CA SER A 123 0.24 7.33 8.74
C SER A 123 1.47 7.13 9.62
N ALA A 124 2.50 6.44 9.13
CA ALA A 124 3.79 6.33 9.80
C ALA A 124 4.65 7.60 9.62
N ASN A 125 5.56 7.83 10.56
CA ASN A 125 6.65 8.78 10.41
C ASN A 125 8.01 8.08 10.53
N ILE A 126 9.09 8.86 10.46
CA ILE A 126 10.47 8.34 10.49
C ILE A 126 10.84 7.59 11.79
N GLN A 127 10.05 7.72 12.86
CA GLN A 127 10.28 7.00 14.11
C GLN A 127 9.89 5.53 13.99
N VAL A 128 8.93 5.18 13.12
CA VAL A 128 8.50 3.79 12.90
C VAL A 128 9.66 2.91 12.39
N PRO A 129 10.35 3.21 11.27
CA PRO A 129 11.49 2.40 10.84
C PRO A 129 12.65 2.38 11.84
N LYS A 130 12.86 3.47 12.61
CA LYS A 130 13.85 3.49 13.70
C LYS A 130 13.49 2.51 14.81
N MET A 131 12.22 2.49 15.23
CA MET A 131 11.70 1.56 16.23
C MET A 131 11.82 0.11 15.74
N ILE A 132 11.46 -0.16 14.49
CA ILE A 132 11.61 -1.49 13.87
C ILE A 132 13.07 -1.96 13.96
N THR A 133 14.00 -1.10 13.57
CA THR A 133 15.45 -1.40 13.61
C THR A 133 15.93 -1.67 15.04
N TYR A 134 15.49 -0.85 16.00
CA TYR A 134 15.82 -1.01 17.41
C TYR A 134 15.31 -2.33 17.99
N GLU A 135 14.05 -2.67 17.77
CA GLU A 135 13.42 -3.89 18.29
C GLU A 135 14.02 -5.18 17.70
N LEU A 136 14.38 -5.16 16.41
CA LEU A 136 15.09 -6.27 15.79
C LEU A 136 16.54 -6.40 16.28
N GLY A 137 17.20 -5.28 16.55
CA GLY A 137 18.56 -5.24 17.11
C GLY A 137 18.66 -5.92 18.48
N LYS A 138 17.62 -5.81 19.33
CA LYS A 138 17.53 -6.54 20.61
C LYS A 138 17.59 -8.06 20.44
N LYS A 139 17.24 -8.56 19.25
CA LYS A 139 17.23 -9.99 18.89
C LYS A 139 18.39 -10.36 17.97
N SER A 140 19.45 -9.53 17.94
CA SER A 140 20.65 -9.73 17.10
C SER A 140 20.35 -9.82 15.60
N ARG A 141 19.28 -9.18 15.13
CA ARG A 141 18.94 -9.04 13.71
C ARG A 141 19.29 -7.63 13.22
N THR A 142 19.80 -7.51 12.00
CA THR A 142 20.30 -6.22 11.48
C THR A 142 19.45 -5.67 10.32
N ILE A 143 19.33 -4.34 10.29
CA ILE A 143 18.82 -3.57 9.16
C ILE A 143 19.88 -2.51 8.87
N ASP A 144 20.52 -2.57 7.70
CA ASP A 144 21.64 -1.67 7.38
C ASP A 144 21.15 -0.25 7.06
N ASN A 145 20.03 -0.13 6.35
CA ASN A 145 19.42 1.15 6.02
C ASN A 145 17.90 1.07 5.93
N PHE A 146 17.25 2.22 5.98
CA PHE A 146 15.82 2.34 5.71
C PHE A 146 15.46 3.58 4.89
N LEU A 147 14.39 3.44 4.12
CA LEU A 147 13.71 4.49 3.37
C LEU A 147 12.23 4.54 3.74
N MET A 148 11.59 5.66 3.47
CA MET A 148 10.16 5.85 3.54
C MET A 148 9.61 6.27 2.19
N ASN A 149 8.60 5.55 1.71
CA ASN A 149 7.79 5.99 0.59
C ASN A 149 6.43 6.38 1.16
N ALA A 150 6.18 7.68 1.32
CA ALA A 150 4.90 8.18 1.82
C ALA A 150 4.11 8.73 0.63
N GLN A 151 3.50 7.86 -0.17
CA GLN A 151 2.77 8.18 -1.39
C GLN A 151 1.29 7.74 -1.31
N ALA A 152 0.68 7.91 -0.13
CA ALA A 152 -0.66 7.43 0.16
C ALA A 152 -0.82 5.94 -0.18
N CYS A 153 -1.93 5.55 -0.82
CA CYS A 153 -2.19 4.17 -1.20
C CYS A 153 -1.24 3.60 -2.28
N ASN A 154 -0.43 4.44 -2.96
CA ASN A 154 0.57 3.97 -3.93
C ASN A 154 1.86 3.46 -3.27
N SER A 155 2.06 3.72 -1.98
CA SER A 155 3.37 3.59 -1.31
C SER A 155 4.01 2.21 -1.46
N SER A 156 3.23 1.12 -1.37
CA SER A 156 3.77 -0.24 -1.52
C SER A 156 4.19 -0.55 -2.95
N ALA A 157 3.35 -0.16 -3.93
CA ALA A 157 3.63 -0.40 -5.33
C ALA A 157 4.86 0.37 -5.79
N SER A 158 4.97 1.66 -5.41
CA SER A 158 6.15 2.44 -5.72
C SER A 158 7.39 1.95 -4.99
N ALA A 159 7.29 1.52 -3.73
CA ALA A 159 8.44 0.94 -3.01
C ALA A 159 8.97 -0.34 -3.68
N ILE A 160 8.09 -1.25 -4.11
CA ILE A 160 8.50 -2.44 -4.87
C ILE A 160 9.08 -2.04 -6.23
N ASN A 161 8.47 -1.08 -6.91
CA ASN A 161 8.93 -0.57 -8.21
C ASN A 161 10.32 0.07 -8.10
N ASP A 162 10.53 0.96 -7.14
CA ASP A 162 11.79 1.63 -6.85
C ASP A 162 12.88 0.58 -6.56
N ALA A 163 12.58 -0.39 -5.70
CA ALA A 163 13.50 -1.48 -5.39
C ALA A 163 13.89 -2.32 -6.62
N CYS A 164 12.94 -2.61 -7.51
CA CYS A 164 13.19 -3.43 -8.70
C CYS A 164 13.84 -2.66 -9.85
N ARG A 165 13.71 -1.33 -9.89
CA ARG A 165 14.26 -0.49 -10.96
C ARG A 165 15.59 0.15 -10.60
N ASP A 166 15.93 0.24 -9.32
CA ASP A 166 17.24 0.73 -8.89
C ASP A 166 18.34 -0.33 -9.10
N PRO A 167 19.29 -0.12 -10.01
CA PRO A 167 20.38 -1.06 -10.24
C PRO A 167 21.28 -1.26 -9.01
N GLN A 168 21.34 -0.29 -8.08
CA GLN A 168 22.12 -0.37 -6.85
C GLN A 168 21.52 -1.34 -5.83
N LEU A 169 20.22 -1.65 -5.97
CA LEU A 169 19.52 -2.60 -5.12
C LEU A 169 19.50 -4.03 -5.71
N SER A 170 20.05 -4.22 -6.90
CA SER A 170 20.22 -5.55 -7.49
C SER A 170 21.06 -6.44 -6.57
N GLY A 171 20.54 -7.63 -6.24
CA GLY A 171 21.20 -8.57 -5.33
C GLY A 171 21.11 -8.23 -3.84
N LYS A 172 20.51 -7.09 -3.48
CA LYS A 172 20.30 -6.67 -2.08
C LYS A 172 19.08 -7.34 -1.46
N ARG A 173 19.12 -7.61 -0.16
CA ARG A 173 17.98 -8.12 0.62
C ARG A 173 17.10 -6.94 0.99
N VAL A 174 15.96 -6.84 0.34
CA VAL A 174 15.01 -5.75 0.53
C VAL A 174 13.77 -6.26 1.21
N VAL A 175 13.28 -5.51 2.20
CA VAL A 175 11.93 -5.68 2.74
C VAL A 175 11.16 -4.40 2.48
N VAL A 176 10.03 -4.52 1.77
CA VAL A 176 9.02 -3.47 1.69
C VAL A 176 7.95 -3.79 2.73
N LEU A 177 7.79 -2.92 3.71
CA LEU A 177 6.75 -2.99 4.73
C LEU A 177 5.75 -1.87 4.47
N SER A 178 4.46 -2.16 4.56
CA SER A 178 3.44 -1.13 4.60
C SER A 178 2.56 -1.34 5.80
N GLU A 179 2.35 -0.27 6.55
CA GLU A 179 1.64 -0.31 7.80
C GLU A 179 0.84 0.97 7.92
N GLU A 180 -0.47 0.82 8.10
CA GLU A 180 -1.41 1.92 8.06
C GLU A 180 -2.32 1.84 9.26
N SER A 181 -2.49 2.98 9.94
CA SER A 181 -3.32 3.12 11.13
C SER A 181 -4.31 4.26 10.91
N LEU A 182 -5.33 4.00 10.08
CA LEU A 182 -6.26 5.00 9.52
C LEU A 182 -7.64 4.93 10.17
N SER A 183 -7.69 4.67 11.48
CA SER A 183 -8.93 4.48 12.22
C SER A 183 -8.91 5.13 13.61
N GLY A 184 -9.94 4.86 14.42
CA GLY A 184 -10.06 5.40 15.78
C GLY A 184 -10.17 6.92 15.75
N SER A 185 -9.38 7.59 16.58
CA SER A 185 -9.42 9.05 16.67
C SER A 185 -8.90 9.78 15.42
N ALA A 186 -8.27 9.10 14.46
CA ALA A 186 -7.87 9.70 13.20
C ALA A 186 -9.07 10.05 12.31
N VAL A 187 -10.22 9.40 12.49
CA VAL A 187 -11.44 9.58 11.68
C VAL A 187 -12.53 10.25 12.52
N ASP A 188 -13.38 11.06 11.90
CA ASP A 188 -14.57 11.61 12.55
C ASP A 188 -15.59 10.49 12.82
N PRO A 189 -16.09 10.30 14.07
CA PRO A 189 -17.04 9.24 14.36
C PRO A 189 -18.38 9.36 13.62
N THR A 190 -18.72 10.56 13.13
CA THR A 190 -19.92 10.85 12.35
C THR A 190 -19.71 10.72 10.83
N ASP A 191 -18.45 10.60 10.37
CA ASP A 191 -18.13 10.29 8.97
C ASP A 191 -18.16 8.77 8.75
N PHE A 192 -19.38 8.24 8.63
CA PHE A 192 -19.62 6.80 8.46
C PHE A 192 -18.96 6.23 7.20
N MET A 193 -18.81 7.02 6.14
CA MET A 193 -18.16 6.58 4.91
C MET A 193 -16.66 6.36 5.13
N THR A 194 -15.95 7.37 5.61
CA THR A 194 -14.51 7.26 5.89
C THR A 194 -14.23 6.17 6.94
N ARG A 195 -15.06 6.08 7.99
CA ARG A 195 -14.97 5.06 9.05
C ARG A 195 -15.20 3.62 8.56
N SER A 196 -15.95 3.44 7.48
CA SER A 196 -16.21 2.12 6.88
C SER A 196 -15.14 1.71 5.88
N VAL A 197 -14.54 2.69 5.21
CA VAL A 197 -13.47 2.45 4.24
C VAL A 197 -12.16 2.13 4.93
N PHE A 198 -11.76 2.93 5.92
CA PHE A 198 -10.41 2.84 6.48
C PHE A 198 -10.29 2.02 7.77
N GLY A 199 -9.20 1.26 7.85
CA GLY A 199 -8.81 0.51 9.04
C GLY A 199 -7.31 0.42 9.23
N ASN A 200 -6.92 -0.57 10.02
CA ASN A 200 -5.55 -0.78 10.44
C ASN A 200 -5.02 -2.12 9.91
N LEU A 201 -4.10 -2.09 8.96
CA LEU A 201 -3.46 -3.30 8.46
C LEU A 201 -1.96 -3.07 8.31
N TYR A 202 -1.23 -4.17 8.32
CA TYR A 202 0.12 -4.21 7.81
C TYR A 202 0.24 -5.30 6.75
N GLY A 203 1.18 -5.10 5.84
CA GLY A 203 1.65 -6.11 4.92
C GLY A 203 3.12 -5.90 4.66
N GLY A 204 3.85 -6.97 4.38
CA GLY A 204 5.27 -6.91 4.12
C GLY A 204 5.68 -7.92 3.06
N VAL A 205 6.68 -7.57 2.26
CA VAL A 205 7.27 -8.44 1.25
C VAL A 205 8.79 -8.37 1.32
N GLY A 206 9.43 -9.53 1.43
CA GLY A 206 10.88 -9.68 1.43
C GLY A 206 11.37 -10.39 0.18
N PHE A 207 12.32 -9.77 -0.52
CA PHE A 207 12.81 -10.25 -1.81
C PHE A 207 14.19 -9.68 -2.12
N VAL A 208 14.85 -10.28 -3.12
CA VAL A 208 16.08 -9.78 -3.72
C VAL A 208 15.76 -9.22 -5.12
N PRO A 209 15.83 -7.89 -5.36
CA PRO A 209 15.55 -7.31 -6.66
C PRO A 209 16.43 -7.89 -7.77
N GLY A 210 15.83 -8.14 -8.94
CA GLY A 210 16.49 -8.77 -10.10
C GLY A 210 16.61 -10.29 -10.00
N LYS A 211 16.50 -10.85 -8.79
CA LYS A 211 16.56 -12.30 -8.54
C LYS A 211 15.19 -12.88 -8.25
N ASP A 212 14.53 -12.41 -7.19
CA ASP A 212 13.26 -12.96 -6.69
C ASP A 212 12.06 -12.27 -7.37
N ILE A 213 12.15 -10.94 -7.57
CA ILE A 213 11.19 -10.14 -8.35
C ILE A 213 11.95 -9.42 -9.45
N VAL A 214 11.40 -9.44 -10.67
CA VAL A 214 11.91 -8.68 -11.81
C VAL A 214 10.86 -7.71 -12.35
N HIS A 215 11.29 -6.48 -12.60
CA HIS A 215 10.54 -5.50 -13.38
C HIS A 215 10.72 -5.83 -14.87
N ILE A 216 9.63 -6.05 -15.59
CA ILE A 216 9.65 -6.33 -17.02
C ILE A 216 9.47 -5.00 -17.78
N MET A 217 8.37 -4.32 -17.49
CA MET A 217 8.03 -3.03 -18.07
C MET A 217 7.01 -2.32 -17.18
N GLY A 218 6.71 -1.06 -17.49
CA GLY A 218 5.69 -0.32 -16.77
C GLY A 218 5.85 1.16 -16.95
N GLN A 219 4.82 1.90 -16.57
CA GLN A 219 4.94 3.35 -16.51
C GLN A 219 5.91 3.76 -15.40
N ASN A 220 6.47 4.96 -15.58
CA ASN A 220 7.08 5.68 -14.49
C ASN A 220 6.03 5.90 -13.38
N THR A 221 6.45 5.92 -12.11
CA THR A 221 5.56 6.34 -11.02
C THR A 221 5.16 7.80 -11.28
N MET A 222 3.91 8.00 -11.67
CA MET A 222 3.39 9.30 -12.02
C MET A 222 2.90 9.99 -10.75
N ILE A 223 3.24 11.28 -10.63
CA ILE A 223 2.85 12.14 -9.50
C ILE A 223 2.07 13.32 -10.06
N GLU A 224 0.87 13.53 -9.53
CA GLU A 224 -0.03 14.64 -9.85
C GLU A 224 -0.49 15.26 -8.53
N GLN A 225 -0.70 16.57 -8.46
CA GLN A 225 -1.17 17.19 -7.22
C GLN A 225 -2.67 16.96 -7.03
N ASP A 226 -3.09 16.51 -5.84
CA ASP A 226 -4.49 16.38 -5.46
C ASP A 226 -5.13 17.76 -5.25
N ARG A 227 -5.43 18.45 -6.35
CA ARG A 227 -6.06 19.79 -6.36
C ARG A 227 -7.51 19.74 -5.89
N GLU A 228 -8.14 18.58 -5.96
CA GLU A 228 -9.55 18.43 -5.60
C GLU A 228 -9.76 18.07 -4.12
N GLY A 229 -8.68 17.75 -3.39
CA GLY A 229 -8.73 17.33 -2.01
C GLY A 229 -9.53 16.04 -1.84
N VAL A 230 -9.29 15.07 -2.72
CA VAL A 230 -9.94 13.76 -2.73
C VAL A 230 -9.75 13.07 -1.38
N ILE A 231 -8.53 13.12 -0.84
CA ILE A 231 -8.20 12.67 0.52
C ILE A 231 -7.57 13.84 1.27
N ARG A 232 -8.01 14.03 2.52
CA ARG A 232 -7.40 15.00 3.43
C ARG A 232 -7.02 14.30 4.73
N ALA A 233 -5.82 14.60 5.24
CA ALA A 233 -5.23 13.88 6.35
C ALA A 233 -4.91 14.81 7.54
N PRO A 234 -4.93 14.29 8.78
CA PRO A 234 -4.38 14.98 9.95
C PRO A 234 -2.97 15.52 9.70
N ALA A 235 -2.66 16.68 10.27
CA ALA A 235 -1.31 17.26 10.21
C ALA A 235 -0.21 16.30 10.72
N ALA A 236 -0.57 15.40 11.66
CA ALA A 236 0.31 14.35 12.15
C ALA A 236 0.81 13.36 11.07
N PHE A 237 0.14 13.32 9.91
CA PHE A 237 0.51 12.52 8.74
C PHE A 237 1.28 13.34 7.69
N ARG A 238 1.56 14.61 7.97
CA ARG A 238 2.37 15.48 7.12
C ARG A 238 3.81 15.46 7.57
N ILE A 239 4.67 15.85 6.63
CA ILE A 239 6.08 16.05 6.88
C ILE A 239 6.28 17.52 7.19
N GLU A 240 6.31 17.83 8.47
CA GLU A 240 6.49 19.21 8.95
C GLU A 240 7.98 19.54 9.15
N ASN A 241 8.79 18.56 9.58
CA ASN A 241 10.23 18.75 9.81
C ASN A 241 11.06 18.12 8.68
N LYS A 242 11.34 18.90 7.64
CA LYS A 242 12.20 18.47 6.51
C LYS A 242 13.59 17.98 6.98
N GLY A 243 14.10 18.51 8.11
CA GLY A 243 15.38 18.06 8.70
C GLY A 243 15.38 16.60 9.18
N ASP A 244 14.23 16.03 9.52
CA ASP A 244 14.13 14.64 10.01
C ASP A 244 14.09 13.62 8.86
N ILE A 245 13.74 14.04 7.66
CA ILE A 245 13.68 13.20 6.46
C ILE A 245 14.94 13.32 5.58
N GLY A 246 15.98 14.00 6.06
CA GLY A 246 17.29 14.06 5.42
C GLY A 246 17.40 15.06 4.26
N GLU A 247 18.59 15.12 3.67
CA GLU A 247 18.93 16.11 2.65
C GLU A 247 18.09 15.94 1.37
N PRO A 248 17.68 17.05 0.71
CA PRO A 248 17.00 17.00 -0.58
C PRO A 248 17.81 16.25 -1.64
N THR A 249 17.12 15.46 -2.45
CA THR A 249 17.70 14.73 -3.57
C THR A 249 16.85 14.89 -4.82
N THR A 250 17.39 14.50 -5.97
CA THR A 250 16.58 14.38 -7.19
C THR A 250 15.66 13.17 -7.08
N LEU A 251 14.46 13.28 -7.65
CA LEU A 251 13.60 12.12 -7.86
C LEU A 251 14.32 11.06 -8.71
N PRO A 252 14.09 9.77 -8.46
CA PRO A 252 14.57 8.72 -9.35
C PRO A 252 14.06 8.92 -10.79
N PRO A 253 14.80 8.49 -11.82
CA PRO A 253 14.49 8.79 -13.22
C PRO A 253 13.20 8.12 -13.73
N TRP A 254 12.67 7.17 -12.98
CA TRP A 254 11.41 6.51 -13.26
C TRP A 254 10.21 7.16 -12.57
N TYR A 255 10.34 8.39 -12.10
CA TYR A 255 9.22 9.23 -11.68
C TYR A 255 8.83 10.20 -12.79
N GLN A 256 7.53 10.46 -12.94
CA GLN A 256 7.01 11.43 -13.89
C GLN A 256 6.09 12.42 -13.17
N ILE A 257 6.42 13.70 -13.22
CA ILE A 257 5.54 14.76 -12.69
C ILE A 257 4.53 15.14 -13.76
N VAL A 258 3.25 15.22 -13.38
CA VAL A 258 2.13 15.60 -14.24
C VAL A 258 1.63 16.97 -13.84
N GLY A 259 1.75 17.94 -14.75
CA GLY A 259 1.37 19.33 -14.50
C GLY A 259 2.27 20.03 -13.48
N ASP A 260 1.83 21.18 -13.00
CA ASP A 260 2.55 21.93 -11.97
C ASP A 260 2.23 21.38 -10.59
N ILE A 261 3.29 21.11 -9.82
CA ILE A 261 3.21 20.68 -8.41
C ILE A 261 3.74 21.78 -7.49
N ASP A 262 3.04 21.99 -6.38
CA ASP A 262 3.54 22.84 -5.29
C ASP A 262 4.83 22.23 -4.69
N SER A 263 5.82 23.08 -4.41
CA SER A 263 7.06 22.70 -3.72
C SER A 263 6.84 22.07 -2.34
N ASP A 264 5.70 22.31 -1.70
CA ASP A 264 5.34 21.68 -0.43
C ASP A 264 4.56 20.37 -0.59
N PHE A 265 4.14 20.02 -1.82
CA PHE A 265 3.43 18.79 -2.11
C PHE A 265 4.36 17.57 -2.19
N LEU A 266 5.47 17.64 -2.93
CA LEU A 266 6.38 16.51 -3.16
C LEU A 266 7.78 16.79 -2.62
N HIS A 267 8.31 15.86 -1.83
CA HIS A 267 9.66 15.92 -1.27
C HIS A 267 10.41 14.65 -1.66
N ALA A 268 11.53 14.81 -2.36
CA ALA A 268 12.48 13.74 -2.60
C ALA A 268 13.72 14.01 -1.75
N THR A 269 14.11 13.04 -0.92
CA THR A 269 15.25 13.17 -0.03
C THR A 269 16.05 11.87 0.04
N SER A 270 17.20 11.95 0.71
CA SER A 270 18.00 10.77 1.06
C SER A 270 17.27 9.71 1.92
N ARG A 271 16.07 10.01 2.43
CA ARG A 271 15.20 9.05 3.15
C ARG A 271 13.99 8.59 2.36
N GLY A 272 13.86 8.97 1.09
CA GLY A 272 12.84 8.43 0.18
C GLY A 272 12.00 9.53 -0.46
N VAL A 273 10.79 9.15 -0.90
CA VAL A 273 9.88 10.03 -1.63
C VAL A 273 8.59 10.20 -0.86
N PHE A 274 8.17 11.44 -0.68
CA PHE A 274 7.06 11.78 0.17
C PHE A 274 6.11 12.78 -0.49
N ILE A 275 4.80 12.54 -0.35
CA ILE A 275 3.76 13.50 -0.71
C ILE A 275 3.06 14.01 0.55
N ASN A 276 2.83 15.31 0.62
CA ASN A 276 1.97 15.90 1.63
C ASN A 276 0.54 15.95 1.10
N LEU A 277 -0.33 15.12 1.67
CA LEU A 277 -1.76 15.22 1.42
C LEU A 277 -2.32 16.56 1.95
N PRO A 278 -3.40 17.09 1.35
CA PRO A 278 -4.07 18.27 1.87
C PRO A 278 -4.47 18.10 3.35
N SER A 279 -4.23 19.12 4.16
CA SER A 279 -4.43 19.06 5.62
C SER A 279 -5.91 19.10 6.02
N ALA A 280 -6.27 18.35 7.06
CA ALA A 280 -7.54 18.41 7.79
C ALA A 280 -7.33 18.06 9.28
N GLN A 281 -8.33 18.30 10.13
CA GLN A 281 -8.25 17.89 11.56
C GLN A 281 -8.41 16.37 11.73
N LYS A 282 -9.24 15.76 10.89
CA LYS A 282 -9.50 14.32 10.81
C LYS A 282 -9.25 13.85 9.38
N LEU A 283 -8.95 12.57 9.23
CA LEU A 283 -8.93 11.90 7.94
C LEU A 283 -10.34 12.00 7.34
N THR A 284 -10.43 12.50 6.11
CA THR A 284 -11.70 12.56 5.37
C THR A 284 -11.45 12.19 3.91
N MET A 285 -12.47 11.61 3.29
CA MET A 285 -12.44 11.24 1.88
C MET A 285 -13.69 11.75 1.16
N ASN A 286 -13.51 12.38 0.00
CA ASN A 286 -14.62 12.67 -0.89
C ASN A 286 -14.91 11.44 -1.76
N GLY A 287 -15.87 10.61 -1.36
CA GLY A 287 -16.17 9.35 -2.05
C GLY A 287 -16.50 9.51 -3.54
N ARG A 288 -17.26 10.54 -3.92
CA ARG A 288 -17.63 10.79 -5.32
C ARG A 288 -16.43 11.19 -6.19
N LYS A 289 -15.61 12.13 -5.70
CA LYS A 289 -14.38 12.54 -6.42
C LYS A 289 -13.38 11.40 -6.50
N THR A 290 -13.25 10.62 -5.42
CA THR A 290 -12.44 9.40 -5.39
C THR A 290 -12.93 8.45 -6.48
N PHE A 291 -14.21 8.10 -6.49
CA PHE A 291 -14.79 7.22 -7.50
C PHE A 291 -14.55 7.73 -8.92
N ASN A 292 -14.79 9.02 -9.19
CA ASN A 292 -14.57 9.60 -10.50
C ASN A 292 -13.10 9.54 -10.93
N PHE A 293 -12.16 9.82 -10.02
CA PHE A 293 -10.73 9.74 -10.29
C PHE A 293 -10.35 8.31 -10.73
N PHE A 294 -10.69 7.31 -9.93
CA PHE A 294 -10.34 5.93 -10.22
C PHE A 294 -11.09 5.36 -11.44
N SER A 295 -12.36 5.68 -11.62
CA SER A 295 -13.15 5.11 -12.72
C SER A 295 -12.86 5.73 -14.09
N SER A 296 -12.23 6.91 -14.13
CA SER A 296 -11.94 7.62 -15.39
C SER A 296 -10.46 7.62 -15.78
N ARG A 297 -9.55 7.84 -14.83
CA ARG A 297 -8.13 8.05 -15.12
C ARG A 297 -7.33 6.75 -15.15
N VAL A 298 -7.57 5.87 -14.18
CA VAL A 298 -6.84 4.61 -14.03
C VAL A 298 -6.99 3.69 -15.25
N PRO A 299 -8.20 3.49 -15.83
CA PRO A 299 -8.36 2.58 -16.96
C PRO A 299 -7.50 2.91 -18.17
N SER A 300 -7.30 4.20 -18.49
CA SER A 300 -6.47 4.57 -19.65
C SER A 300 -4.98 4.32 -19.41
N ILE A 301 -4.52 4.50 -18.17
CA ILE A 301 -3.15 4.18 -17.76
C ILE A 301 -2.90 2.67 -17.84
N GLU A 302 -3.83 1.89 -17.28
CA GLU A 302 -3.79 0.43 -17.31
C GLU A 302 -3.77 -0.11 -18.75
N LEU A 303 -4.65 0.39 -19.60
CA LEU A 303 -4.71 -0.02 -21.01
C LEU A 303 -3.41 0.29 -21.76
N ALA A 304 -2.80 1.45 -21.54
CA ALA A 304 -1.54 1.81 -22.20
C ALA A 304 -0.41 0.82 -21.84
N VAL A 305 -0.31 0.43 -20.57
CA VAL A 305 0.68 -0.58 -20.12
C VAL A 305 0.41 -1.95 -20.72
N LEU A 306 -0.86 -2.37 -20.77
CA LEU A 306 -1.24 -3.65 -21.38
C LEU A 306 -0.92 -3.65 -22.89
N GLU A 307 -1.24 -2.56 -23.61
CA GLU A 307 -0.97 -2.44 -25.04
C GLU A 307 0.53 -2.49 -25.34
N GLU A 308 1.35 -1.82 -24.51
CA GLU A 308 2.80 -1.89 -24.60
C GLU A 308 3.32 -3.31 -24.37
N TYR A 309 2.84 -4.00 -23.33
CA TYR A 309 3.24 -5.37 -23.03
C TYR A 309 2.95 -6.32 -24.20
N TYR A 310 1.72 -6.33 -24.71
CA TYR A 310 1.33 -7.26 -25.79
C TYR A 310 1.95 -6.91 -27.13
N SER A 311 2.34 -5.65 -27.36
CA SER A 311 2.98 -5.23 -28.60
C SER A 311 4.50 -5.48 -28.61
N GLN A 312 5.17 -5.32 -27.47
CA GLN A 312 6.64 -5.33 -27.41
C GLN A 312 7.22 -6.57 -26.72
N TRP A 313 6.52 -7.12 -25.72
CA TRP A 313 7.06 -8.11 -24.80
C TRP A 313 6.46 -9.50 -24.96
N PHE A 314 5.19 -9.62 -25.40
CA PHE A 314 4.56 -10.92 -25.60
C PHE A 314 5.33 -11.80 -26.61
N GLY A 315 5.60 -13.05 -26.21
CA GLY A 315 6.36 -14.04 -26.97
C GLY A 315 7.88 -13.82 -26.96
N LYS A 316 8.39 -12.78 -26.30
CA LYS A 316 9.83 -12.50 -26.21
C LYS A 316 10.49 -13.33 -25.12
N ASP A 317 11.77 -13.62 -25.31
CA ASP A 317 12.60 -14.16 -24.23
C ASP A 317 13.01 -13.02 -23.28
N PHE A 318 12.85 -13.25 -21.97
CA PHE A 318 13.28 -12.36 -20.91
C PHE A 318 14.05 -13.12 -19.85
N GLY A 319 15.37 -13.20 -20.03
CA GLY A 319 16.25 -13.93 -19.12
C GLY A 319 16.02 -15.44 -19.16
N GLY A 320 15.82 -16.01 -20.35
CA GLY A 320 15.61 -17.44 -20.56
C GLY A 320 14.16 -17.92 -20.34
N MET A 321 13.21 -17.00 -20.16
CA MET A 321 11.78 -17.29 -20.04
C MET A 321 11.02 -16.64 -21.18
N ASN A 322 10.15 -17.41 -21.86
CA ASN A 322 9.25 -16.86 -22.87
C ASN A 322 8.07 -16.16 -22.19
N LEU A 323 7.95 -14.84 -22.38
CA LEU A 323 6.87 -14.04 -21.80
C LEU A 323 5.55 -14.36 -22.50
N GLY A 324 4.59 -14.90 -21.75
CA GLY A 324 3.27 -15.28 -22.23
C GLY A 324 2.15 -14.31 -21.84
N GLU A 325 0.96 -14.86 -21.63
CA GLU A 325 -0.17 -14.10 -21.10
C GLU A 325 0.11 -13.62 -19.67
N LEU A 326 -0.41 -12.44 -19.32
CA LEU A 326 -0.39 -11.96 -17.95
C LEU A 326 -1.34 -12.80 -17.09
N GLY A 327 -0.89 -13.25 -15.92
CA GLY A 327 -1.69 -14.09 -15.03
C GLY A 327 -2.80 -13.34 -14.31
N VAL A 328 -2.42 -12.50 -13.35
CA VAL A 328 -3.32 -11.81 -12.40
C VAL A 328 -2.92 -10.34 -12.26
N THR A 329 -3.84 -9.49 -11.82
CA THR A 329 -3.56 -8.12 -11.36
C THR A 329 -3.52 -8.07 -9.85
N VAL A 330 -2.36 -7.71 -9.28
CA VAL A 330 -2.17 -7.38 -7.87
C VAL A 330 -2.37 -5.87 -7.71
N ALA A 331 -3.48 -5.45 -7.08
CA ALA A 331 -3.87 -4.05 -7.00
C ALA A 331 -4.23 -3.57 -5.59
N HIS A 332 -4.05 -2.26 -5.38
CA HIS A 332 -4.81 -1.52 -4.38
C HIS A 332 -6.32 -1.54 -4.71
N MET A 333 -7.16 -1.88 -3.72
CA MET A 333 -8.61 -2.06 -3.89
C MET A 333 -9.39 -1.13 -2.94
N PRO A 334 -9.69 0.12 -3.36
CA PRO A 334 -10.25 1.14 -2.46
C PRO A 334 -11.72 0.95 -2.09
N SER A 335 -12.51 0.24 -2.92
CA SER A 335 -13.87 -0.23 -2.65
C SER A 335 -14.34 -1.12 -3.81
N PHE A 336 -15.37 -1.92 -3.58
CA PHE A 336 -15.93 -2.78 -4.63
C PHE A 336 -16.50 -1.97 -5.80
N LEU A 337 -17.19 -0.86 -5.54
CA LEU A 337 -17.71 0.04 -6.58
C LEU A 337 -16.58 0.57 -7.48
N VAL A 338 -15.50 1.06 -6.88
CA VAL A 338 -14.35 1.57 -7.65
C VAL A 338 -13.70 0.47 -8.46
N HIS A 339 -13.45 -0.68 -7.83
CA HIS A 339 -12.80 -1.82 -8.47
C HIS A 339 -13.63 -2.34 -9.67
N SER A 340 -14.91 -2.62 -9.46
CA SER A 340 -15.83 -3.10 -10.51
C SER A 340 -15.97 -2.09 -11.67
N SER A 341 -16.08 -0.80 -11.35
CA SER A 341 -16.13 0.25 -12.38
C SER A 341 -14.83 0.32 -13.18
N LYS A 342 -13.66 0.25 -12.53
CA LYS A 342 -12.35 0.24 -13.21
C LYS A 342 -12.28 -0.93 -14.19
N CYS A 343 -12.52 -2.16 -13.71
CA CYS A 343 -12.45 -3.38 -14.53
C CYS A 343 -13.39 -3.31 -15.74
N MET A 344 -14.62 -2.79 -15.55
CA MET A 344 -15.57 -2.60 -16.64
C MET A 344 -15.05 -1.63 -17.72
N GLN A 345 -14.43 -0.52 -17.31
CA GLN A 345 -13.90 0.49 -18.24
C GLN A 345 -12.68 -0.03 -19.00
N VAL A 346 -11.78 -0.77 -18.34
CA VAL A 346 -10.63 -1.42 -18.99
C VAL A 346 -11.12 -2.42 -20.04
N GLU A 347 -12.07 -3.29 -19.70
CA GLU A 347 -12.62 -4.27 -20.64
C GLU A 347 -13.35 -3.59 -21.81
N ARG A 348 -14.05 -2.49 -21.57
CA ARG A 348 -14.68 -1.67 -22.63
C ARG A 348 -13.62 -1.06 -23.55
N GLY A 349 -12.55 -0.50 -22.98
CA GLY A 349 -11.44 0.08 -23.74
C GLY A 349 -10.74 -0.95 -24.61
N ARG A 350 -10.45 -2.15 -24.07
CA ARG A 350 -9.93 -3.29 -24.84
C ARG A 350 -10.81 -3.63 -26.04
N ARG A 351 -12.12 -3.77 -25.84
CA ARG A 351 -13.06 -4.11 -26.93
C ARG A 351 -13.11 -3.04 -28.01
N LYS A 352 -13.01 -1.77 -27.62
CA LYS A 352 -12.92 -0.65 -28.56
C LYS A 352 -11.62 -0.73 -29.36
N GLY A 353 -10.49 -0.89 -28.68
CA GLY A 353 -9.17 -1.06 -29.30
C GLY A 353 -9.13 -2.23 -30.28
N ALA A 354 -9.67 -3.40 -29.90
CA ALA A 354 -9.72 -4.58 -30.76
C ALA A 354 -10.59 -4.41 -32.02
N ARG A 355 -11.65 -3.59 -31.95
CA ARG A 355 -12.49 -3.25 -33.11
C ARG A 355 -11.81 -2.25 -34.04
N GLU A 356 -11.07 -1.32 -33.47
CA GLU A 356 -10.44 -0.21 -34.20
C GLU A 356 -9.05 -0.61 -34.75
N ASN A 357 -8.36 -1.55 -34.11
CA ASN A 357 -7.04 -2.04 -34.47
C ASN A 357 -6.95 -3.56 -34.26
N ALA A 358 -6.82 -4.32 -35.35
CA ALA A 358 -6.55 -5.77 -35.32
C ALA A 358 -5.11 -6.12 -34.83
N ALA A 359 -4.42 -5.18 -34.19
CA ALA A 359 -2.98 -5.22 -33.97
C ALA A 359 -2.52 -6.29 -32.96
N TYR A 360 -3.39 -6.75 -32.06
CA TYR A 360 -3.00 -7.63 -30.95
C TYR A 360 -3.99 -8.80 -30.74
N PRO A 361 -3.96 -9.83 -31.59
CA PRO A 361 -4.86 -10.99 -31.47
C PRO A 361 -4.73 -11.72 -30.12
N ASN A 362 -3.60 -11.57 -29.43
CA ASN A 362 -3.32 -12.18 -28.14
C ASN A 362 -3.58 -11.25 -26.93
N PHE A 363 -4.07 -10.03 -27.15
CA PHE A 363 -4.33 -9.08 -26.06
C PHE A 363 -5.42 -9.60 -25.12
N LYS A 364 -5.05 -9.80 -23.85
CA LYS A 364 -5.97 -10.16 -22.77
C LYS A 364 -5.74 -9.27 -21.55
N VAL A 365 -6.84 -8.83 -20.93
CA VAL A 365 -6.78 -8.15 -19.63
C VAL A 365 -6.62 -9.24 -18.57
N PRO A 366 -5.58 -9.19 -17.72
CA PRO A 366 -5.41 -10.15 -16.63
C PRO A 366 -6.58 -10.07 -15.64
N GLU A 367 -6.86 -11.17 -14.95
CA GLU A 367 -7.91 -11.19 -13.95
C GLU A 367 -7.54 -10.27 -12.77
N SER A 368 -8.46 -9.41 -12.37
CA SER A 368 -8.33 -8.57 -11.17
C SER A 368 -9.47 -8.93 -10.22
N PRO A 369 -9.28 -9.91 -9.32
CA PRO A 369 -10.35 -10.39 -8.44
C PRO A 369 -10.57 -9.44 -7.28
N TRP A 370 -11.82 -9.20 -6.88
CA TRP A 370 -12.13 -8.56 -5.60
C TRP A 370 -11.84 -9.55 -4.46
N LEU A 371 -11.01 -9.15 -3.49
CA LEU A 371 -10.58 -10.01 -2.39
C LEU A 371 -10.91 -9.47 -0.99
N MET A 372 -11.29 -8.19 -0.86
CA MET A 372 -11.42 -7.57 0.47
C MET A 372 -12.53 -8.21 1.32
N ASP A 373 -13.59 -8.70 0.69
CA ASP A 373 -14.67 -9.47 1.33
C ASP A 373 -14.18 -10.84 1.81
N LYS A 374 -13.41 -11.55 0.97
CA LYS A 374 -12.84 -12.86 1.28
C LYS A 374 -11.79 -12.81 2.39
N ILE A 375 -10.97 -11.76 2.40
CA ILE A 375 -9.96 -11.53 3.44
C ILE A 375 -10.63 -11.05 4.74
N GLY A 376 -11.83 -10.48 4.66
CA GLY A 376 -12.56 -9.98 5.83
C GLY A 376 -11.97 -8.68 6.39
N VAL A 377 -11.43 -7.82 5.53
CA VAL A 377 -10.78 -6.57 5.93
C VAL A 377 -11.26 -5.37 5.10
N ASN A 378 -11.03 -4.18 5.63
CA ASN A 378 -11.31 -2.92 4.97
C ASN A 378 -10.04 -2.38 4.29
N ASN A 379 -10.15 -1.24 3.63
CA ASN A 379 -9.01 -0.62 2.95
C ASN A 379 -8.08 0.05 3.98
N ALA A 380 -6.84 -0.41 4.10
CA ALA A 380 -5.79 0.23 4.88
C ALA A 380 -4.73 0.83 3.95
N SER A 381 -5.15 1.67 3.00
CA SER A 381 -4.27 2.41 2.11
C SER A 381 -3.20 1.51 1.46
N ALA A 382 -1.91 1.79 1.66
CA ALA A 382 -0.80 1.06 1.07
C ALA A 382 -0.81 -0.43 1.46
N ALA A 383 -1.08 -0.73 2.74
CA ALA A 383 -1.07 -2.10 3.25
C ALA A 383 -2.06 -3.03 2.52
N THR A 384 -3.19 -2.50 2.03
CA THR A 384 -4.19 -3.25 1.26
C THR A 384 -3.59 -4.03 0.09
N MET A 385 -2.65 -3.43 -0.66
CA MET A 385 -2.05 -4.11 -1.80
C MET A 385 -1.22 -5.34 -1.37
N LEU A 386 -0.44 -5.20 -0.29
CA LEU A 386 0.40 -6.28 0.23
C LEU A 386 -0.42 -7.39 0.91
N VAL A 387 -1.53 -7.02 1.56
CA VAL A 387 -2.51 -7.97 2.09
C VAL A 387 -3.13 -8.79 0.96
N ASN A 388 -3.58 -8.14 -0.12
CA ASN A 388 -4.08 -8.82 -1.32
C ASN A 388 -3.02 -9.72 -1.94
N MET A 389 -1.79 -9.22 -2.08
CA MET A 389 -0.67 -9.99 -2.63
C MET A 389 -0.38 -11.25 -1.80
N THR A 390 -0.40 -11.13 -0.48
CA THR A 390 -0.21 -12.26 0.45
C THR A 390 -1.32 -13.29 0.30
N TYR A 391 -2.59 -12.85 0.27
CA TYR A 391 -3.73 -13.76 0.06
C TYR A 391 -3.65 -14.49 -1.29
N MET A 392 -3.34 -13.75 -2.37
CA MET A 392 -3.16 -14.32 -3.71
C MET A 392 -2.04 -15.36 -3.74
N ALA A 393 -0.94 -15.11 -3.03
CA ALA A 393 0.16 -16.05 -2.89
C ALA A 393 -0.25 -17.34 -2.16
N GLN A 394 -0.99 -17.23 -1.04
CA GLN A 394 -1.50 -18.40 -0.30
C GLN A 394 -2.45 -19.28 -1.12
N HIS A 395 -3.16 -18.66 -2.07
CA HIS A 395 -4.15 -19.33 -2.91
C HIS A 395 -3.62 -19.67 -4.31
N ASN A 396 -2.30 -19.65 -4.52
CA ASN A 396 -1.64 -19.98 -5.79
C ASN A 396 -2.16 -19.19 -7.00
N MET A 397 -2.59 -17.95 -6.78
CA MET A 397 -3.06 -17.06 -7.85
C MET A 397 -1.88 -16.39 -8.55
N ILE A 398 -0.81 -16.10 -7.80
CA ILE A 398 0.47 -15.63 -8.36
C ILE A 398 1.34 -16.86 -8.62
N ILE A 399 1.74 -17.06 -9.87
CA ILE A 399 2.50 -18.23 -10.32
C ILE A 399 3.93 -17.79 -10.69
N PRO A 400 4.98 -18.37 -10.11
CA PRO A 400 6.36 -18.08 -10.49
C PRO A 400 6.60 -18.28 -12.00
N GLY A 401 7.34 -17.36 -12.61
CA GLY A 401 7.61 -17.36 -14.06
C GLY A 401 6.45 -16.86 -14.93
N ILE A 402 5.27 -16.58 -14.36
CA ILE A 402 4.16 -15.93 -15.08
C ILE A 402 4.12 -14.45 -14.71
N PRO A 403 4.26 -13.53 -15.68
CA PRO A 403 4.14 -12.11 -15.42
C PRO A 403 2.75 -11.74 -14.90
N PHE A 404 2.69 -10.75 -14.01
CA PHE A 404 1.47 -10.22 -13.43
C PHE A 404 1.49 -8.69 -13.49
N LEU A 405 0.30 -8.09 -13.47
CA LEU A 405 0.16 -6.64 -13.43
C LEU A 405 0.14 -6.17 -11.97
N MET A 406 0.98 -5.21 -11.62
CA MET A 406 1.02 -4.59 -10.30
C MET A 406 0.53 -3.15 -10.38
N GLU A 407 -0.44 -2.81 -9.53
CA GLU A 407 -1.16 -1.55 -9.57
C GLU A 407 -1.21 -0.87 -8.19
N GLY A 408 -0.63 0.32 -8.09
CA GLY A 408 -0.73 1.20 -6.94
C GLY A 408 -1.37 2.52 -7.31
N TYR A 409 -2.28 3.01 -6.44
CA TYR A 409 -3.09 4.17 -6.72
C TYR A 409 -3.32 5.02 -5.46
N GLY A 410 -2.45 5.98 -5.21
CA GLY A 410 -2.68 7.06 -4.26
C GLY A 410 -3.66 8.05 -4.86
N ALA A 411 -4.91 8.03 -4.39
CA ALA A 411 -6.01 8.82 -4.94
C ALA A 411 -5.60 10.30 -5.13
N GLY A 412 -5.76 10.80 -6.36
CA GLY A 412 -5.44 12.18 -6.72
C GLY A 412 -3.96 12.56 -6.68
N ALA A 413 -3.04 11.63 -6.38
CA ALA A 413 -1.68 12.00 -6.01
C ALA A 413 -0.54 11.22 -6.69
N ALA A 414 -0.59 9.88 -6.64
CA ALA A 414 0.51 9.05 -7.09
C ALA A 414 -0.02 7.74 -7.69
N PHE A 415 0.52 7.30 -8.81
CA PHE A 415 0.02 6.11 -9.49
C PHE A 415 1.16 5.32 -10.13
N SER A 416 1.05 4.00 -10.11
CA SER A 416 2.07 3.08 -10.62
C SER A 416 1.38 1.86 -11.20
N THR A 417 1.69 1.55 -12.46
CA THR A 417 1.20 0.36 -13.15
C THR A 417 2.37 -0.29 -13.87
N ASN A 418 2.73 -1.49 -13.42
CA ASN A 418 3.95 -2.18 -13.86
C ASN A 418 3.66 -3.66 -14.12
N VAL A 419 4.32 -4.24 -15.11
CA VAL A 419 4.38 -5.68 -15.31
C VAL A 419 5.60 -6.21 -14.56
N MET A 420 5.32 -7.08 -13.60
CA MET A 420 6.31 -7.70 -12.72
C MET A 420 6.26 -9.21 -12.88
N MET A 421 7.31 -9.90 -12.46
CA MET A 421 7.32 -11.36 -12.40
C MET A 421 8.10 -11.83 -11.18
N ILE A 422 7.54 -12.81 -10.48
CA ILE A 422 8.25 -13.56 -9.43
C ILE A 422 9.00 -14.71 -10.10
N ARG A 423 10.26 -14.92 -9.75
CA ARG A 423 11.10 -16.03 -10.26
C ARG A 423 11.17 -17.21 -9.29
#